data_AF-A0A0R0BSZ5-F1
#
_entry.id   AF-A0A0R0BSZ5-F1
#
_cell.length_a   1.000
_cell.length_b   1.000
_cell.length_c   1.000
_cell.angle_alpha   90.00
_cell.angle_beta   90.00
_cell.angle_gamma   90.00
#
_symmetry.space_group_name_H-M   'P 1'
#
loop_
_entity.id
_entity.type
_entity.pdbx_description
1 polymer ?
#
loop_
_entity_poly.entity_id
_entity_poly.type
_entity_poly.pdbx_seq_one_letter_code
_entity_poly.pdbx_strand_id
1 'polypeptide(L)'
;MRRRAPFSPRRRALLALLVLVLAWLGWSWWTGMAITAGVKQAQMDWDGDGLTSRAELWQAVHAVRVEHTEDGSRKCQRFVWTRNDEVIRVDCRTQLQPAP
;
A
#
# COMPACT_ATOMS: atom_id res chain seq x y z
N MET A 1 7.26 -41.48 19.10
CA MET A 1 7.18 -40.24 18.29
C MET A 1 5.91 -40.26 17.44
N ARG A 2 4.92 -39.42 17.75
CA ARG A 2 3.64 -39.38 17.02
C ARG A 2 3.86 -38.63 15.69
N ARG A 3 3.98 -39.34 14.56
CA ARG A 3 4.10 -38.70 13.25
C ARG A 3 2.78 -37.98 12.95
N ARG A 4 2.83 -36.65 12.85
CA ARG A 4 1.68 -35.84 12.44
C ARG A 4 1.24 -36.30 11.05
N ALA A 5 -0.06 -36.55 10.87
CA ALA A 5 -0.59 -36.91 9.57
C ALA A 5 -0.17 -35.86 8.53
N PRO A 6 0.22 -36.26 7.31
CA PRO A 6 0.61 -35.32 6.27
C PRO A 6 -0.55 -34.36 5.99
N PHE A 7 -0.24 -33.09 5.73
CA PHE A 7 -1.24 -32.11 5.31
C PHE A 7 -2.02 -32.64 4.11
N SER A 8 -3.36 -32.63 4.21
CA SER A 8 -4.23 -32.99 3.08
C SER A 8 -3.93 -32.08 1.88
N PRO A 9 -4.14 -32.55 0.64
CA PRO A 9 -3.86 -31.77 -0.58
C PRO A 9 -4.59 -30.42 -0.57
N ARG A 10 -5.82 -30.38 -0.03
CA ARG A 10 -6.58 -29.13 0.17
C ARG A 10 -5.87 -28.15 1.09
N ARG A 11 -5.30 -28.62 2.22
CA ARG A 11 -4.53 -27.76 3.14
C ARG A 11 -3.23 -27.27 2.52
N ARG A 12 -2.55 -28.09 1.71
CA ARG A 12 -1.36 -27.66 0.97
C ARG A 12 -1.68 -26.57 -0.06
N ALA A 13 -2.78 -26.72 -0.80
CA ALA A 13 -3.23 -25.69 -1.74
C ALA A 13 -3.56 -24.37 -1.04
N LEU A 14 -4.29 -24.43 0.09
CA LEU A 14 -4.58 -23.24 0.90
C LEU A 14 -3.30 -22.58 1.43
N LEU A 15 -2.33 -23.37 1.91
CA LEU A 15 -1.05 -22.85 2.36
C LEU A 15 -0.25 -22.20 1.23
N ALA A 16 -0.23 -22.80 0.04
CA ALA A 16 0.43 -22.22 -1.12
C ALA A 16 -0.22 -20.88 -1.52
N LEU A 17 -1.55 -20.82 -1.53
CA LEU A 17 -2.29 -19.58 -1.81
C LEU A 17 -2.00 -18.51 -0.75
N LEU A 18 -1.96 -18.88 0.54
CA LEU A 18 -1.60 -17.96 1.62
C LEU A 18 -0.19 -17.40 1.42
N VAL A 19 0.79 -18.26 1.11
CA VAL A 19 2.18 -17.82 0.86
C VAL A 19 2.27 -16.87 -0.33
N LEU A 20 1.53 -17.13 -1.41
CA LEU A 20 1.46 -16.22 -2.57
C LEU A 20 0.90 -14.84 -2.19
N VAL A 21 -0.19 -14.81 -1.42
CA VAL A 21 -0.77 -13.55 -0.93
C VAL A 21 0.21 -12.79 -0.04
N LEU A 22 0.88 -13.48 0.88
CA LEU A 22 1.88 -12.85 1.76
C LEU A 22 3.09 -12.34 0.99
N ALA A 23 3.57 -13.09 -0.01
CA ALA A 23 4.65 -12.64 -0.88
C ALA A 23 4.26 -11.38 -1.66
N TRP A 24 3.04 -11.35 -2.19
CA TRP A 24 2.50 -10.19 -2.89
C TRP A 24 2.37 -8.96 -1.97
N LEU A 25 1.89 -9.16 -0.72
CA LEU A 25 1.81 -8.08 0.28
C LEU A 25 3.18 -7.56 0.71
N GLY A 26 4.18 -8.43 0.86
CA GLY A 26 5.55 -8.02 1.18
C GLY A 26 6.17 -7.20 0.04
N TRP A 27 5.93 -7.62 -1.20
CA TRP A 27 6.38 -6.89 -2.39
C TRP A 27 5.69 -5.52 -2.53
N SER A 28 4.38 -5.46 -2.29
CA SER A 28 3.62 -4.20 -2.39
C SER A 28 4.04 -3.20 -1.31
N TRP A 29 4.35 -3.68 -0.11
CA TRP A 29 4.91 -2.86 0.96
C TRP A 29 6.29 -2.31 0.59
N TRP A 30 7.19 -3.17 0.08
CA TRP A 30 8.54 -2.75 -0.32
C TRP A 30 8.54 -1.75 -1.48
N THR A 31 7.60 -1.87 -2.42
CA THR A 31 7.45 -0.96 -3.55
C THR A 31 6.66 0.30 -3.24
N GLY A 32 6.14 0.47 -2.01
CA GLY A 32 5.40 1.65 -1.60
C GLY A 32 4.01 1.77 -2.24
N MET A 33 3.34 0.66 -2.56
CA MET A 33 1.98 0.73 -3.13
C MET A 33 1.00 1.42 -2.16
N ALA A 34 0.16 2.31 -2.69
CA ALA A 34 -0.72 3.17 -1.89
C ALA A 34 -1.66 2.40 -0.96
N ILE A 35 -2.07 1.17 -1.32
CA ILE A 35 -2.90 0.33 -0.46
C ILE A 35 -2.23 -0.05 0.87
N THR A 36 -0.90 -0.08 0.92
CA THR A 36 -0.13 -0.39 2.14
C THR A 36 0.19 0.85 2.96
N ALA A 37 0.01 2.05 2.40
CA ALA A 37 0.32 3.33 3.04
C ALA A 37 -0.77 3.85 3.99
N GLY A 38 -1.90 3.13 4.12
CA GLY A 38 -2.97 3.47 5.07
C GLY A 38 -3.72 4.77 4.73
N VAL A 39 -3.84 5.10 3.45
CA VAL A 39 -4.63 6.25 2.97
C VAL A 39 -6.13 6.04 3.24
N LYS A 40 -6.83 7.09 3.67
CA LYS A 40 -8.29 7.06 3.83
C LYS A 40 -8.97 7.01 2.45
N GLN A 41 -10.12 6.34 2.34
CA GLN A 41 -10.88 6.26 1.07
C GLN A 41 -11.12 7.64 0.45
N ALA A 42 -11.52 8.64 1.25
CA ALA A 42 -11.73 10.01 0.77
C ALA A 42 -10.46 10.73 0.24
N GLN A 43 -9.27 10.14 0.36
CA GLN A 43 -8.02 10.66 -0.20
C GLN A 43 -7.60 9.97 -1.50
N MET A 44 -8.38 8.99 -1.95
CA MET A 44 -8.14 8.18 -3.16
C MET A 44 -8.86 8.71 -4.39
N ASP A 45 -9.34 9.95 -4.33
CA ASP A 45 -9.73 10.73 -5.51
C ASP A 45 -8.45 11.05 -6.30
N TRP A 46 -8.13 10.20 -7.29
CA TRP A 46 -6.87 10.29 -8.05
C TRP A 46 -7.02 11.16 -9.28
N ASP A 47 -8.23 11.28 -9.83
CA ASP A 47 -8.53 12.10 -11.00
C ASP A 47 -9.04 13.51 -10.65
N GLY A 48 -9.36 13.76 -9.37
CA GLY A 48 -9.71 15.06 -8.82
C GLY A 48 -11.17 15.45 -9.07
N ASP A 49 -12.06 14.50 -9.32
CA ASP A 49 -13.47 14.75 -9.62
C ASP A 49 -14.33 15.02 -8.37
N GLY A 50 -13.75 14.87 -7.17
CA GLY A 50 -14.41 15.11 -5.88
C GLY A 50 -15.26 13.94 -5.38
N LEU A 51 -15.29 12.82 -6.11
CA LEU A 51 -15.89 11.57 -5.71
C LEU A 51 -14.79 10.53 -5.45
N THR A 52 -15.15 9.44 -4.80
CA THR A 52 -14.24 8.28 -4.69
C THR A 52 -14.99 7.07 -5.17
N SER A 53 -14.58 6.57 -6.32
CA SER A 53 -15.14 5.40 -6.96
C SER A 53 -14.46 4.11 -6.52
N ARG A 54 -15.15 2.98 -6.73
CA ARG A 54 -14.54 1.64 -6.52
C ARG A 54 -13.37 1.39 -7.47
N ALA A 55 -13.35 2.05 -8.64
CA ALA A 55 -12.26 1.92 -9.61
C ALA A 55 -10.97 2.57 -9.08
N GLU A 56 -11.09 3.75 -8.47
CA GLU A 56 -9.97 4.46 -7.85
C GLU A 56 -9.43 3.74 -6.61
N LEU A 57 -10.32 3.10 -5.85
CA LEU A 57 -9.91 2.19 -4.78
C LEU A 57 -9.02 1.05 -5.34
N TRP A 58 -9.38 0.49 -6.49
CA TRP A 58 -8.58 -0.55 -7.14
C TRP A 58 -7.27 0.01 -7.72
N GLN A 59 -7.25 1.24 -8.19
CA GLN A 59 -6.02 1.91 -8.64
C GLN A 59 -5.00 2.08 -7.51
N ALA A 60 -5.44 2.30 -6.27
CA ALA A 60 -4.56 2.31 -5.10
C ALA A 60 -3.79 0.99 -4.87
N VAL A 61 -4.33 -0.13 -5.39
CA VAL A 61 -3.75 -1.48 -5.27
C VAL A 61 -2.56 -1.67 -6.21
N HIS A 62 -2.61 -1.10 -7.42
CA HIS A 62 -1.71 -1.51 -8.51
C HIS A 62 -1.11 -0.33 -9.30
N ALA A 63 -1.82 0.79 -9.38
CA ALA A 63 -1.51 1.90 -10.27
C ALA A 63 -0.85 3.09 -9.55
N VAL A 64 -0.99 3.19 -8.23
CA VAL A 64 -0.47 4.33 -7.46
C VAL A 64 0.55 3.88 -6.41
N ARG A 65 1.70 4.58 -6.38
CA ARG A 65 2.78 4.43 -5.41
C ARG A 65 2.86 5.67 -4.52
N VAL A 66 3.23 5.49 -3.26
CA VAL A 66 3.48 6.54 -2.28
C VAL A 66 4.96 6.53 -1.95
N GLU A 67 5.60 7.67 -2.14
CA GLU A 67 6.96 7.91 -1.70
C GLU A 67 6.94 8.81 -0.47
N HIS A 68 7.59 8.35 0.59
CA HIS A 68 7.74 9.13 1.81
C HIS A 68 9.08 9.86 1.77
N THR A 69 9.03 11.19 1.84
CA THR A 69 10.22 12.03 1.97
C THR A 69 10.17 12.75 3.33
N GLU A 70 11.25 12.63 4.10
CA GLU A 70 11.40 13.32 5.37
C GLU A 70 12.46 14.41 5.21
N ASP A 71 12.06 15.66 5.44
CA ASP A 71 12.92 16.85 5.42
C ASP A 71 12.82 17.56 6.77
N GLY A 72 13.73 17.21 7.69
CA GLY A 72 13.73 17.73 9.06
C GLY A 72 12.45 17.40 9.83
N SER A 73 11.66 18.43 10.17
CA SER A 73 10.36 18.29 10.84
C SER A 73 9.17 18.10 9.88
N ARG A 74 9.44 18.06 8.57
CA ARG A 74 8.44 17.94 7.52
C ARG A 74 8.41 16.52 6.97
N LYS A 75 7.27 15.83 7.11
CA LYS A 75 7.02 14.55 6.44
C LYS A 75 6.13 14.80 5.22
N CYS A 76 6.66 14.53 4.04
CA CYS A 76 5.96 14.63 2.78
C CYS A 76 5.64 13.24 2.23
N GLN A 77 4.44 13.09 1.70
CA GLN A 77 3.98 11.90 0.99
C GLN A 77 3.71 12.29 -0.46
N ARG A 78 4.42 11.69 -1.39
CA ARG A 78 4.25 11.94 -2.82
C ARG A 78 3.52 10.76 -3.45
N PHE A 79 2.35 11.01 -4.01
CA PHE A 79 1.55 10.04 -4.73
C PHE A 79 1.92 10.09 -6.20
N VAL A 80 2.41 8.99 -6.76
CA VAL A 80 2.87 8.88 -8.14
C VAL A 80 2.21 7.72 -8.86
N TRP A 81 2.01 7.85 -10.17
CA TRP A 81 1.58 6.75 -11.03
C TRP A 81 2.73 5.75 -11.22
N THR A 82 2.46 4.47 -10.95
CA THR A 82 3.45 3.38 -11.08
C THR A 82 3.98 3.22 -12.53
N ARG A 83 3.23 3.67 -13.54
CA ARG A 83 3.57 3.46 -14.96
C ARG A 83 4.64 4.42 -15.49
N ASN A 84 4.60 5.68 -15.05
CA ASN A 84 5.40 6.77 -15.62
C ASN A 84 6.01 7.69 -14.55
N ASP A 85 5.86 7.34 -13.26
CA ASP A 85 6.30 8.14 -12.11
C ASP A 85 5.74 9.58 -12.13
N GLU A 86 4.63 9.80 -12.83
CA GLU A 86 3.96 11.09 -12.88
C GLU A 86 3.30 11.40 -11.53
N VAL A 87 3.57 12.60 -11.02
CA VAL A 87 3.14 13.01 -9.70
C VAL A 87 1.68 13.42 -9.73
N ILE A 88 0.85 12.75 -8.93
CA ILE A 88 -0.57 13.04 -8.75
C ILE A 88 -0.74 14.17 -7.73
N ARG A 89 -0.17 13.97 -6.54
CA ARG A 89 -0.28 14.92 -5.42
C ARG A 89 0.91 14.79 -4.47
N VAL A 90 1.28 15.89 -3.82
CA VAL A 90 2.24 15.91 -2.71
C VAL A 90 1.56 16.41 -1.45
N ASP A 91 1.47 15.54 -0.44
CA ASP A 91 0.92 15.87 0.87
C ASP A 91 2.07 16.05 1.87
N CYS A 92 2.41 17.31 2.14
CA CYS A 92 3.42 17.65 3.15
C CYS A 92 2.77 18.07 4.47
N ARG A 93 3.15 17.41 5.56
CA ARG A 93 2.74 17.78 6.92
C ARG A 93 3.97 18.02 7.79
N THR A 94 3.99 19.17 8.45
CA THR A 94 4.99 19.47 9.47
C THR A 94 4.53 18.85 10.79
N GLN A 95 5.31 17.93 11.35
CA GLN A 95 5.03 17.41 12.69
C GLN A 95 5.74 18.30 13.70
N LEU A 96 4.95 19.03 14.51
CA LEU A 96 5.44 19.71 15.70
C LEU A 96 5.81 18.63 16.73
N GLN A 97 7.09 18.38 16.92
CA GLN A 97 7.56 17.57 18.05
C GLN A 97 7.28 18.36 19.33
N PRO A 98 6.63 17.77 20.35
CA PRO A 98 6.46 18.44 21.63
C PRO A 98 7.83 18.80 22.20
N ALA A 99 7.98 20.02 22.70
CA ALA A 99 9.21 20.44 23.37
C ALA A 99 9.46 19.55 24.60
N PRO A 100 10.72 19.15 24.86
CA PRO A 100 11.08 18.32 26.01
C PRO A 100 10.77 18.99 27.35
#